data_AF-A0A948C4X1-F1
#
_entry.id   AF-A0A948C4X1-F1
#
_cell.length_a   1.000
_cell.length_b   1.000
_cell.length_c   1.000
_cell.angle_alpha   90.00
_cell.angle_beta   90.00
_cell.angle_gamma   90.00
#
_symmetry.space_group_name_H-M   'P 1'
#
loop_
_entity.id
_entity.type
_entity.pdbx_description
1 polymer ?
#
loop_
_entity_poly.entity_id
_entity_poly.type
_entity_poly.pdbx_seq_one_letter_code
_entity_poly.pdbx_strand_id
1 'polypeptide(L)'
;MIKDLKAQDKTIYGFGAAAKGCIYLNAMGLDYHDIDYIIDDTDIKQGKFIPGTGIEVVSREILKQKHPDYIIILAHNFSDYIVKSLHEEYQGKFIVLVPEIRIF
;
A
#
# COMPACT_ATOMS: atom_id res chain seq x y z
N MET A 1 2.98 -10.79 10.31
CA MET A 1 2.25 -10.93 9.03
C MET A 1 2.96 -10.25 7.87
N ILE A 2 3.02 -8.92 7.78
CA ILE A 2 3.65 -8.23 6.62
C ILE A 2 5.11 -8.64 6.44
N LYS A 3 5.90 -8.63 7.53
CA LYS A 3 7.29 -9.08 7.52
C LYS A 3 7.44 -10.55 7.11
N ASP A 4 6.48 -11.41 7.49
CA ASP A 4 6.50 -12.83 7.12
C ASP A 4 6.20 -13.02 5.63
N LEU A 5 5.29 -12.22 5.07
CA LEU A 5 5.04 -12.19 3.62
C LEU A 5 6.29 -11.72 2.88
N LYS A 6 6.95 -10.67 3.38
CA LYS A 6 8.18 -10.16 2.78
C LYS A 6 9.32 -11.19 2.84
N ALA A 7 9.44 -11.94 3.94
CA ALA A 7 10.37 -13.06 4.08
C ALA A 7 10.08 -14.25 3.14
N GLN A 8 8.89 -14.30 2.53
CA GLN A 8 8.50 -15.25 1.47
C GLN A 8 8.67 -14.64 0.07
N ASP A 9 9.49 -13.59 -0.06
CA ASP A 9 9.75 -12.86 -1.30
C ASP A 9 8.49 -12.29 -1.97
N LYS A 10 7.46 -11.98 -1.17
CA LYS A 10 6.24 -11.32 -1.66
C LYS A 10 6.47 -9.83 -1.88
N THR A 11 5.96 -9.33 -3.00
CA THR A 11 5.97 -7.90 -3.32
C THR A 11 4.74 -7.23 -2.72
N ILE A 12 4.93 -6.16 -1.96
CA ILE A 12 3.86 -5.56 -1.16
C ILE A 12 3.86 -4.05 -1.39
N TYR A 13 2.76 -3.53 -1.92
CA TYR A 13 2.54 -2.09 -2.07
C TYR A 13 1.51 -1.61 -1.06
N GLY A 14 1.53 -0.32 -0.74
CA GLY A 14 0.43 0.34 -0.04
C GLY A 14 -0.40 1.20 -1.00
N PHE A 15 -1.65 1.48 -0.65
CA PHE A 15 -2.51 2.42 -1.37
C PHE A 15 -3.04 3.50 -0.44
N GLY A 16 -2.77 4.75 -0.80
CA GLY A 16 -3.13 5.97 -0.08
C GLY A 16 -2.03 6.46 0.85
N ALA A 17 -1.28 7.48 0.42
CA ALA A 17 -0.33 8.25 1.22
C ALA A 17 -1.07 9.28 2.09
N ALA A 18 -2.00 8.81 2.92
CA ALA A 18 -2.76 9.63 3.86
C ALA A 18 -2.04 9.75 5.21
N ALA A 19 -2.32 10.82 5.96
CA ALA A 19 -1.76 11.02 7.32
C ALA A 19 -1.99 9.81 8.24
N LYS A 20 -3.19 9.21 8.17
CA LYS A 20 -3.51 7.98 8.92
C LYS A 20 -2.65 6.78 8.51
N GLY A 21 -2.38 6.65 7.22
CA GLY A 21 -1.47 5.62 6.69
C GLY A 21 -0.06 5.77 7.24
N CYS A 22 0.46 6.99 7.23
CA CYS A 22 1.76 7.31 7.83
C CYS A 22 1.84 6.90 9.32
N ILE A 23 0.79 7.20 10.10
CA ILE A 23 0.71 6.79 11.51
C ILE A 23 0.74 5.26 11.65
N TYR A 24 -0.05 4.53 10.85
CA TYR A 24 -0.06 3.06 10.92
C TYR A 24 1.31 2.45 10.59
N LEU A 25 1.93 2.90 9.51
CA LEU A 25 3.22 2.37 9.07
C LEU A 25 4.30 2.59 10.14
N ASN A 26 4.39 3.81 10.68
CA ASN A 26 5.33 4.12 11.76
C ASN A 26 5.03 3.33 13.04
N ALA A 27 3.75 3.25 13.45
CA ALA A 27 3.37 2.51 14.66
C ALA A 27 3.64 1.00 14.57
N MET A 28 3.56 0.44 13.36
CA MET A 28 3.85 -0.97 13.09
C MET A 28 5.33 -1.24 12.83
N GLY A 29 6.17 -0.20 12.75
CA GLY A 29 7.58 -0.32 12.39
C GLY A 29 7.77 -0.94 11.00
N LEU A 30 6.95 -0.51 10.03
CA LEU A 30 7.03 -0.88 8.63
C LEU A 30 7.72 0.22 7.84
N ASP A 31 8.69 -0.15 7.02
CA ASP A 31 9.49 0.77 6.21
C ASP A 31 9.69 0.27 4.77
N TYR A 32 10.59 0.90 4.03
CA TYR A 32 10.91 0.55 2.63
C TYR A 32 11.51 -0.84 2.45
N HIS A 33 11.94 -1.52 3.52
CA HIS A 33 12.32 -2.94 3.46
C HIS A 33 11.10 -3.86 3.43
N ASP A 34 9.98 -3.43 4.02
CA ASP A 34 8.75 -4.21 4.14
C ASP A 34 7.72 -3.92 3.03
N ILE A 35 7.67 -2.66 2.58
CA ILE A 35 6.71 -2.16 1.59
C ILE A 35 7.48 -1.43 0.49
N ASP A 36 7.32 -1.91 -0.74
CA ASP A 36 8.13 -1.46 -1.86
C ASP A 36 7.74 -0.04 -2.32
N TYR A 37 6.44 0.24 -2.39
CA TYR A 37 5.91 1.56 -2.80
C TYR A 37 4.56 1.86 -2.15
N ILE A 38 4.22 3.15 -2.03
CA ILE A 38 2.86 3.63 -1.76
C ILE A 38 2.26 4.24 -3.03
N ILE A 39 1.15 3.71 -3.51
CA ILE A 39 0.38 4.31 -4.60
C ILE A 39 -0.49 5.45 -4.03
N ASP A 40 -0.46 6.63 -4.65
CA ASP A 40 -1.41 7.72 -4.38
C ASP A 40 -1.66 8.53 -5.66
N ASP A 41 -2.93 8.79 -5.95
CA ASP A 41 -3.35 9.51 -7.16
C ASP A 41 -3.14 11.03 -7.07
N THR A 42 -2.73 11.52 -5.90
CA THR A 42 -2.44 12.94 -5.73
C THR A 42 -1.06 13.25 -6.31
N ASP A 43 -1.01 13.88 -7.50
CA ASP A 43 0.23 14.20 -8.23
C ASP A 43 1.30 14.89 -7.35
N ILE A 44 0.90 15.84 -6.50
CA ILE A 44 1.85 16.57 -5.64
C ILE A 44 2.54 15.69 -4.58
N LYS A 45 2.07 14.46 -4.36
CA LYS A 45 2.70 13.50 -3.44
C LYS A 45 3.65 12.53 -4.16
N GLN A 46 3.47 12.32 -5.46
CA GLN A 46 4.26 11.37 -6.24
C GLN A 46 5.73 11.81 -6.33
N GLY A 47 6.66 10.86 -6.29
CA GLY A 47 8.11 11.12 -6.21
C GLY A 47 8.59 11.62 -4.85
N LYS A 48 7.71 11.68 -3.83
CA LYS A 48 8.07 11.97 -2.43
C LYS A 48 8.08 10.69 -1.61
N PHE A 49 8.46 10.81 -0.34
CA PHE A 49 8.59 9.68 0.57
C PHE A 49 7.68 9.84 1.79
N ILE A 50 7.17 8.72 2.30
CA ILE A 50 6.43 8.70 3.56
C ILE A 50 7.38 9.02 4.72
N PRO A 51 7.12 10.08 5.50
CA PRO A 51 7.99 10.47 6.62
C PRO A 51 8.18 9.33 7.63
N GLY A 52 9.42 9.18 8.13
CA GLY A 52 9.80 8.16 9.13
C GLY A 52 10.03 6.76 8.56
N THR A 53 9.38 6.41 7.44
CA THR A 53 9.43 5.06 6.85
C THR A 53 10.28 4.98 5.58
N GLY A 54 10.49 6.11 4.88
CA GLY A 54 11.29 6.15 3.66
C GLY A 54 10.66 5.47 2.45
N ILE A 55 9.40 5.05 2.51
CA ILE A 55 8.70 4.40 1.39
C ILE A 55 8.35 5.46 0.33
N GLU A 56 8.70 5.21 -0.92
CA GLU A 56 8.42 6.11 -2.04
C GLU A 56 6.93 6.11 -2.41
N VAL A 57 6.39 7.28 -2.72
CA VAL A 57 5.03 7.47 -3.21
C VAL A 57 5.04 7.56 -4.73
N VAL A 58 4.25 6.71 -5.40
CA VAL A 58 4.20 6.57 -6.86
C VAL A 58 2.77 6.69 -7.38
N SER A 59 2.65 6.92 -8.69
CA SER A 59 1.35 6.90 -9.38
C SER A 59 0.83 5.47 -9.54
N ARG A 60 -0.50 5.31 -9.62
CA ARG A 60 -1.15 4.02 -9.90
C ARG A 60 -0.69 3.37 -11.21
N GLU A 61 -0.16 4.16 -12.14
CA GLU A 61 0.40 3.70 -13.42
C GLU A 61 1.48 2.63 -13.26
N ILE A 62 2.13 2.55 -12.09
CA ILE A 62 3.07 1.47 -11.76
C ILE A 62 2.44 0.08 -11.91
N LEU A 63 1.12 -0.06 -11.69
CA LEU A 63 0.41 -1.33 -11.78
C LEU A 63 0.34 -1.89 -13.21
N LYS A 64 0.57 -1.04 -14.24
CA LYS A 64 0.67 -1.48 -15.64
C LYS A 64 2.01 -2.14 -15.96
N GLN A 65 3.02 -1.92 -15.12
CA GLN A 65 4.39 -2.40 -15.32
C GLN A 65 4.78 -3.48 -14.31
N LYS A 66 4.27 -3.37 -13.09
CA LYS A 66 4.59 -4.25 -11.96
C LYS A 66 3.30 -4.71 -11.29
N HIS A 67 3.23 -5.99 -10.98
CA HIS A 67 2.06 -6.60 -10.33
C HIS A 67 2.45 -7.10 -8.94
N PRO A 68 2.20 -6.33 -7.86
CA PRO A 68 2.55 -6.76 -6.51
C PRO A 68 1.67 -7.94 -6.07
N ASP A 69 2.18 -8.85 -5.24
CA ASP A 69 1.36 -9.93 -4.68
C ASP A 69 0.24 -9.37 -3.78
N TYR A 70 0.53 -8.27 -3.07
CA TYR A 70 -0.39 -7.64 -2.14
C TYR A 70 -0.44 -6.11 -2.26
N ILE A 71 -1.65 -5.55 -2.10
CA ILE A 71 -1.88 -4.11 -1.89
C ILE A 71 -2.52 -3.89 -0.51
N ILE A 72 -1.82 -3.18 0.37
CA ILE A 72 -2.32 -2.75 1.68
C ILE A 72 -3.12 -1.45 1.53
N ILE A 73 -4.39 -1.47 1.91
CA ILE A 73 -5.25 -0.28 1.90
C ILE A 73 -5.03 0.54 3.16
N LEU A 74 -4.23 1.60 3.05
CA LEU A 74 -3.92 2.50 4.18
C LEU A 74 -5.06 3.50 4.42
N ALA A 75 -5.71 3.94 3.34
CA ALA A 75 -6.90 4.79 3.38
C ALA A 75 -8.18 3.96 3.66
N HIS A 76 -8.23 3.25 4.79
CA HIS A 76 -9.29 2.29 5.15
C HIS A 76 -10.73 2.83 5.01
N ASN A 77 -10.94 4.14 5.28
CA ASN A 77 -12.24 4.81 5.09
C ASN A 77 -12.81 4.68 3.67
N PHE A 78 -11.94 4.51 2.68
CA PHE A 78 -12.28 4.45 1.27
C PHE A 78 -11.98 3.06 0.69
N SER A 79 -11.82 2.04 1.53
CA SER A 79 -11.36 0.72 1.11
C SER A 79 -12.22 0.11 0.00
N ASP A 80 -13.54 0.09 0.16
CA ASP A 80 -14.44 -0.47 -0.85
C ASP A 80 -14.34 0.28 -2.20
N TYR A 81 -14.21 1.61 -2.15
CA TYR A 81 -14.04 2.44 -3.34
C TYR A 81 -12.71 2.17 -4.03
N ILE A 82 -11.62 2.10 -3.26
CA ILE A 82 -10.27 1.85 -3.76
C ILE A 82 -10.19 0.47 -4.39
N VAL A 83 -10.66 -0.57 -3.70
CA VAL A 83 -10.69 -1.95 -4.21
C VAL A 83 -11.47 -2.01 -5.52
N LYS A 84 -12.65 -1.39 -5.57
CA LYS A 84 -13.46 -1.33 -6.79
C LYS A 84 -12.74 -0.59 -7.92
N SER A 85 -12.09 0.54 -7.63
CA SER A 85 -11.34 1.31 -8.62
C SER A 85 -10.14 0.54 -9.16
N LEU A 86 -9.54 -0.34 -8.38
CA LEU A 86 -8.35 -1.10 -8.78
C LEU A 86 -8.68 -2.45 -9.40
N HIS A 87 -9.94 -2.90 -9.34
CA HIS A 87 -10.33 -4.25 -9.75
C HIS A 87 -10.03 -4.57 -11.22
N GLU A 88 -10.02 -3.56 -12.11
CA GLU A 88 -9.64 -3.75 -13.52
C GLU A 88 -8.12 -3.76 -13.72
N GLU A 89 -7.38 -3.01 -12.90
CA GLU A 89 -5.93 -2.80 -13.02
C GLU A 89 -5.11 -3.80 -12.19
N TYR A 90 -5.75 -4.49 -11.24
CA TYR A 90 -5.09 -5.35 -10.25
C TYR A 90 -5.88 -6.62 -9.96
N GLN A 91 -5.21 -7.76 -10.04
CA GLN A 91 -5.78 -9.10 -9.81
C GLN A 91 -5.14 -9.83 -8.60
N GLY A 92 -4.26 -9.16 -7.85
CA GLY A 92 -3.66 -9.71 -6.65
C GLY A 92 -4.56 -9.54 -5.42
N LYS A 93 -3.99 -9.66 -4.22
CA LYS A 93 -4.75 -9.64 -2.97
C LYS A 93 -4.70 -8.28 -2.29
N PHE A 94 -5.82 -7.84 -1.77
CA PHE A 94 -5.91 -6.67 -0.91
C PHE A 94 -5.72 -7.05 0.55
N ILE A 95 -5.09 -6.16 1.31
CA ILE A 95 -4.98 -6.26 2.77
C ILE A 95 -5.64 -5.02 3.37
N VAL A 96 -6.70 -5.22 4.17
CA VAL A 96 -7.33 -4.16 4.96
C VAL A 96 -7.06 -4.43 6.43
N LEU A 97 -6.48 -3.47 7.15
CA LEU A 97 -6.02 -3.66 8.54
C LEU A 97 -7.07 -3.30 9.60
N VAL A 98 -8.06 -2.48 9.24
CA VAL A 98 -9.02 -1.87 10.18
C VAL A 98 -10.44 -1.98 9.59
N PRO A 99 -11.47 -2.30 10.40
CA PRO A 99 -11.44 -2.59 11.84
C PRO A 99 -10.85 -3.97 12.18
N GLU A 100 -10.86 -4.89 11.22
CA GLU A 100 -10.31 -6.23 11.33
C GLU A 100 -9.36 -6.49 10.17
N ILE A 101 -8.35 -7.33 10.39
CA ILE A 101 -7.41 -7.72 9.34
C ILE A 101 -8.13 -8.66 8.37
N ARG A 102 -8.27 -8.22 7.12
CA ARG A 102 -8.87 -8.99 6.03
C ARG A 102 -7.89 -9.07 4.86
N ILE A 103 -7.77 -10.26 4.29
CA ILE A 103 -7.02 -10.52 3.07
C ILE A 103 -7.98 -11.17 2.07
N PHE A 104 -8.13 -10.57 0.90
CA PHE A 104 -9.05 -11.05 -0.14
C PHE A 104 -8.55 -10.70 -1.53
#